data_AF-A0A537HRQ8-F1
#
_entry.id   AF-A0A537HRQ8-F1
#
_cell.length_a   1.000
_cell.length_b   1.000
_cell.length_c   1.000
_cell.angle_alpha   90.00
_cell.angle_beta   90.00
_cell.angle_gamma   90.00
#
_symmetry.space_group_name_H-M   'P 1'
#
loop_
_entity.id
_entity.type
_entity.pdbx_description
1 polymer ?
#
loop_
_entity_poly.entity_id
_entity_poly.type
_entity_poly.pdbx_seq_one_letter_code
_entity_poly.pdbx_strand_id
1 'polypeptide(L)'
;MGYLLGIALNGLFFATPALVILLPVLVYLGLPLIDLPLVMLAVCAVWLFSGIIGYIVSTYVTNLRNGWQSGLLLSVIVAVIPPAFYPAEILPPNILPIAYLMPTTHASLILRGFMGQTPELAYWSPAFGWTMLGVSLIVALLVMLRLARWRQP
;
A
#
# COMPACT_ATOMS: atom_id res chain seq x y z
N MET A 1 11.06 -15.65 19.98
CA MET A 1 10.41 -15.70 18.64
C MET A 1 8.92 -15.41 18.71
N GLY A 2 8.14 -16.06 19.60
CA GLY A 2 6.69 -15.81 19.71
C GLY A 2 6.27 -14.36 19.95
N TYR A 3 7.03 -13.60 20.75
CA TYR A 3 6.77 -12.18 21.01
C TYR A 3 6.90 -11.29 19.74
N LEU A 4 8.00 -11.43 19.00
CA LEU A 4 8.25 -10.67 17.76
C LEU A 4 7.23 -11.04 16.67
N LEU A 5 6.89 -12.32 16.55
CA LEU A 5 5.81 -12.79 15.65
C LEU A 5 4.45 -12.22 16.06
N GLY A 6 4.14 -12.20 17.35
CA GLY A 6 2.90 -11.61 17.87
C GLY A 6 2.77 -10.13 17.54
N ILE A 7 3.86 -9.36 17.65
CA ILE A 7 3.87 -7.94 17.26
C ILE A 7 3.67 -7.78 15.75
N ALA A 8 4.34 -8.59 14.93
CA ALA A 8 4.19 -8.52 13.47
C ALA A 8 2.77 -8.91 12.99
N LEU A 9 2.17 -9.93 13.61
CA LEU A 9 0.83 -10.43 13.27
C LEU A 9 -0.30 -9.56 13.85
N ASN A 10 -0.03 -8.73 14.85
CA ASN A 10 -1.02 -7.83 15.44
C ASN A 10 -1.66 -6.91 14.37
N GLY A 11 -0.86 -6.42 13.42
CA GLY A 11 -1.37 -5.58 12.34
C GLY A 11 -2.35 -6.33 11.40
N LEU A 12 -2.11 -7.63 11.18
CA LEU A 12 -3.04 -8.49 10.42
C LEU A 12 -4.34 -8.70 11.20
N PHE A 13 -4.27 -8.93 12.52
CA PHE A 13 -5.45 -9.09 13.37
C PHE A 13 -6.37 -7.87 13.27
N PHE A 14 -5.82 -6.65 13.35
CA PHE A 14 -6.60 -5.42 13.18
C PHE A 14 -7.11 -5.19 11.75
N ALA A 15 -6.44 -5.73 10.73
CA ALA A 15 -6.91 -5.67 9.34
C ALA A 15 -8.00 -6.70 9.03
N THR A 16 -8.13 -7.78 9.81
CA THR A 16 -9.08 -8.87 9.51
C THR A 16 -10.53 -8.42 9.36
N PRO A 17 -11.11 -7.53 10.21
CA PRO A 17 -12.50 -7.14 10.03
C PRO A 17 -12.72 -6.39 8.72
N ALA A 18 -11.76 -5.55 8.33
CA ALA A 18 -11.79 -4.84 7.06
C ALA A 18 -11.72 -5.82 5.88
N LEU A 19 -10.85 -6.83 5.94
CA LEU A 19 -10.74 -7.85 4.89
C LEU A 19 -11.99 -8.72 4.76
N VAL A 20 -12.60 -9.12 5.89
CA VAL A 20 -13.85 -9.90 5.91
C VAL A 20 -14.99 -9.16 5.23
N ILE A 21 -15.02 -7.84 5.30
CA ILE A 21 -16.03 -7.02 4.62
C ILE A 21 -15.62 -6.71 3.17
N LEU A 22 -14.35 -6.37 2.95
CA LEU A 22 -13.84 -5.95 1.64
C LEU A 22 -13.96 -7.06 0.59
N LEU A 23 -13.56 -8.30 0.91
CA LEU A 23 -13.52 -9.38 -0.09
C LEU A 23 -14.90 -9.72 -0.66
N PRO A 24 -15.96 -9.92 0.16
CA PRO A 24 -17.32 -10.11 -0.37
C PRO A 24 -17.82 -8.91 -1.19
N VAL A 25 -17.50 -7.67 -0.75
CA VAL A 25 -17.90 -6.47 -1.48
C VAL A 25 -17.24 -6.41 -2.86
N LEU A 26 -15.95 -6.74 -2.98
CA LEU A 26 -15.26 -6.77 -4.27
C LEU A 26 -15.88 -7.80 -5.23
N VAL A 27 -16.19 -9.00 -4.73
CA VAL A 27 -16.88 -10.03 -5.53
C VAL A 27 -18.27 -9.56 -5.94
N TYR A 28 -19.03 -8.95 -5.02
CA TYR A 28 -20.35 -8.38 -5.31
C TYR A 28 -20.30 -7.28 -6.37
N LEU A 29 -19.23 -6.46 -6.38
CA LEU A 29 -19.00 -5.41 -7.38
C LEU A 29 -18.45 -5.92 -8.72
N GLY A 30 -18.31 -7.24 -8.89
CA GLY A 30 -17.95 -7.87 -10.16
C GLY A 30 -16.51 -8.35 -10.28
N LEU A 31 -15.73 -8.39 -9.19
CA LEU A 31 -14.40 -9.02 -9.21
C LEU A 31 -14.53 -10.55 -9.35
N PRO A 32 -13.91 -11.17 -10.38
CA PRO A 32 -13.92 -12.62 -10.51
C PRO A 32 -13.20 -13.30 -9.33
N LEU A 33 -13.76 -14.40 -8.82
CA LEU A 33 -13.15 -15.15 -7.70
C LEU A 33 -11.73 -15.65 -8.04
N ILE A 34 -11.46 -15.93 -9.31
CA ILE A 34 -10.15 -16.39 -9.78
C ILE A 34 -9.06 -15.33 -9.62
N ASP A 35 -9.42 -14.05 -9.66
CA ASP A 35 -8.49 -12.91 -9.57
C ASP A 35 -8.27 -12.44 -8.13
N LEU A 36 -9.10 -12.93 -7.20
CA LEU A 36 -9.08 -12.58 -5.78
C LEU A 36 -7.69 -12.79 -5.13
N PRO A 37 -6.95 -13.89 -5.38
CA PRO A 37 -5.59 -14.06 -4.87
C PRO A 37 -4.62 -12.98 -5.35
N LEU A 38 -4.74 -12.53 -6.60
CA LEU A 38 -3.88 -11.49 -7.17
C LEU A 38 -4.22 -10.13 -6.58
N VAL A 39 -5.50 -9.82 -6.40
CA VAL A 39 -5.92 -8.60 -5.69
C VAL A 39 -5.41 -8.61 -4.25
N MET A 40 -5.53 -9.74 -3.55
CA MET A 40 -5.00 -9.89 -2.19
C MET A 40 -3.49 -9.69 -2.15
N LEU A 41 -2.75 -10.18 -3.14
CA LEU A 41 -1.30 -9.95 -3.24
C LEU A 41 -0.98 -8.45 -3.36
N ALA A 42 -1.71 -7.70 -4.19
CA ALA A 42 -1.53 -6.25 -4.32
C ALA A 42 -1.86 -5.49 -3.02
N VAL A 43 -2.95 -5.86 -2.34
CA VAL A 43 -3.34 -5.29 -1.05
C VAL A 43 -2.29 -5.58 0.03
N CYS A 44 -1.81 -6.83 0.12
CA CYS A 44 -0.75 -7.22 1.04
C CYS A 44 0.56 -6.48 0.77
N ALA A 45 0.90 -6.24 -0.51
CA ALA A 45 2.08 -5.45 -0.87
C ALA A 45 1.98 -4.01 -0.36
N VAL A 46 0.85 -3.34 -0.56
CA VAL A 46 0.61 -1.99 -0.04
C VAL A 46 0.62 -1.95 1.49
N TRP A 47 0.03 -2.96 2.13
CA TRP A 47 0.02 -3.09 3.59
C TRP A 47 1.44 -3.24 4.14
N LEU A 48 2.26 -4.12 3.55
CA LEU A 48 3.67 -4.29 3.91
C LEU A 48 4.46 -3.01 3.72
N PHE A 49 4.30 -2.34 2.58
CA PHE A 49 4.95 -1.06 2.31
C PHE A 49 4.59 -0.02 3.39
N SER A 50 3.31 0.14 3.68
CA SER A 50 2.82 1.09 4.70
C SER A 50 3.35 0.75 6.09
N GLY A 51 3.41 -0.54 6.44
CA GLY A 51 3.99 -1.02 7.70
C GLY A 51 5.47 -0.70 7.82
N ILE A 52 6.25 -0.87 6.73
CA ILE A 52 7.67 -0.53 6.70
C ILE A 52 7.89 0.97 6.90
N ILE A 53 7.14 1.82 6.19
CA ILE A 53 7.29 3.27 6.34
C ILE A 53 6.86 3.71 7.75
N GLY A 54 5.76 3.17 8.28
CA GLY A 54 5.32 3.43 9.65
C GLY A 54 6.37 3.00 10.68
N TYR A 55 7.02 1.85 10.47
CA TYR A 55 8.12 1.41 11.32
C TYR A 55 9.32 2.37 11.26
N ILE A 56 9.77 2.77 10.06
CA ILE A 56 10.86 3.75 9.90
C ILE A 56 10.53 5.04 10.64
N VAL A 57 9.34 5.61 10.44
CA VAL A 57 8.91 6.84 11.12
C VAL A 57 8.93 6.66 12.64
N SER A 58 8.44 5.53 13.16
CA SER A 58 8.42 5.26 14.60
C SER A 58 9.81 5.21 15.24
N THR A 59 10.86 4.86 14.49
CA THR A 59 12.24 4.88 15.03
C THR A 59 12.75 6.31 15.30
N TYR A 60 12.26 7.30 14.55
CA TYR A 60 12.65 8.71 14.68
C TYR A 60 11.75 9.52 15.61
N VAL A 61 10.47 9.12 15.75
CA VAL A 61 9.54 9.83 16.65
C VAL A 61 9.88 9.53 18.11
N THR A 62 10.31 10.54 18.85
CA THR A 62 10.66 10.45 20.27
C THR A 62 9.49 10.66 21.22
N ASN A 63 8.48 11.42 20.81
CA ASN A 63 7.29 11.71 21.62
C ASN A 63 6.09 10.90 21.14
N LEU A 64 5.52 10.07 22.03
CA LEU A 64 4.36 9.23 21.74
C LEU A 64 3.15 10.05 21.22
N ARG A 65 2.97 11.28 21.73
CA ARG A 65 1.96 12.24 21.26
C ARG A 65 2.13 12.65 19.80
N ASN A 66 3.37 12.75 19.32
CA ASN A 66 3.68 13.07 17.92
C ASN A 66 3.62 11.84 17.01
N GLY A 67 3.69 10.63 17.58
CA GLY A 67 3.61 9.37 16.82
C GLY A 67 2.28 9.19 16.13
N TRP A 68 1.18 9.46 16.84
CA TRP A 68 -0.16 9.43 16.27
C TRP A 68 -0.34 10.44 15.13
N GLN A 69 0.11 11.68 15.31
CA GLN A 69 0.02 12.73 14.29
C GLN A 69 0.88 12.43 13.06
N SER A 70 2.08 11.87 13.26
CA SER A 70 2.97 11.46 12.17
C SER A 70 2.34 10.34 11.33
N GLY A 71 1.68 9.38 11.99
CA GLY A 71 0.92 8.33 11.30
C GLY A 71 -0.22 8.88 10.47
N LEU A 72 -0.99 9.84 10.99
CA LEU A 72 -2.07 10.50 10.24
C LEU A 72 -1.55 11.25 9.00
N LEU A 73 -0.45 12.01 9.13
CA LEU A 73 0.16 12.72 8.01
C LEU A 73 0.66 11.75 6.94
N LEU A 74 1.28 10.64 7.37
CA LEU A 74 1.76 9.61 6.46
C LEU A 74 0.61 8.96 5.68
N SER A 75 -0.50 8.66 6.36
CA SER A 75 -1.70 8.12 5.72
C SER A 75 -2.27 9.06 4.67
N VAL A 76 -2.28 10.38 4.91
CA VAL A 76 -2.73 11.36 3.91
C VAL A 76 -1.80 11.36 2.69
N ILE A 77 -0.49 11.37 2.89
CA ILE A 77 0.49 11.38 1.79
C ILE A 77 0.39 10.09 0.96
N VAL A 78 0.18 8.94 1.61
CA VAL A 78 0.15 7.63 0.96
C VAL A 78 -1.21 7.30 0.34
N ALA A 79 -2.29 7.93 0.82
CA ALA A 79 -3.65 7.58 0.39
C ALA A 79 -4.35 8.69 -0.43
N VAL A 80 -4.03 9.97 -0.21
CA VAL A 80 -4.70 11.10 -0.90
C VAL A 80 -3.94 11.59 -2.11
N ILE A 81 -2.60 11.66 -2.04
CA ILE A 81 -1.79 12.06 -3.21
C ILE A 81 -1.91 11.02 -4.34
N PRO A 82 -1.86 9.72 -4.06
CA PRO A 82 -2.05 8.69 -5.08
C PRO A 82 -3.51 8.62 -5.53
N PRO A 83 -3.79 8.30 -6.80
CA PRO A 83 -5.13 7.99 -7.30
C PRO A 83 -5.62 6.63 -6.77
N ALA A 84 -5.70 6.51 -5.44
CA ALA A 84 -6.31 5.38 -4.75
C ALA A 84 -7.82 5.56 -4.60
N PHE A 85 -8.28 6.80 -4.42
CA PHE A 85 -9.69 7.14 -4.20
C PHE A 85 -10.34 7.92 -5.35
N TYR A 86 -9.59 8.23 -6.42
CA TYR A 86 -10.09 8.95 -7.58
C TYR A 86 -9.48 8.38 -8.87
N PRO A 87 -10.13 8.57 -10.03
CA PRO A 87 -9.60 8.12 -11.32
C PRO A 87 -8.29 8.84 -11.66
N ALA A 88 -7.24 8.06 -11.97
CA ALA A 88 -5.93 8.57 -12.37
C ALA A 88 -5.98 9.37 -13.68
N GLU A 89 -7.01 9.16 -14.49
CA GLU A 89 -7.28 9.80 -15.78
C GLU A 89 -7.53 11.31 -15.65
N ILE A 90 -7.89 11.78 -14.46
CA ILE A 90 -8.13 13.21 -14.17
C ILE A 90 -6.79 13.96 -13.98
N LEU A 91 -5.70 13.24 -13.69
CA LEU A 91 -4.41 13.87 -13.45
C LEU A 91 -3.81 14.42 -14.75
N PRO A 92 -3.23 15.64 -14.71
CA PRO A 92 -2.52 16.16 -15.87
C PRO A 92 -1.29 15.29 -16.18
N PRO A 93 -0.88 15.19 -17.46
CA PRO A 93 0.21 14.32 -17.89
C PRO A 93 1.54 14.54 -17.16
N ASN A 94 1.78 15.76 -16.67
CA ASN A 94 3.01 16.12 -15.96
C ASN A 94 3.03 15.59 -14.50
N ILE A 95 1.88 15.33 -13.90
CA ILE A 95 1.74 14.84 -12.51
C ILE A 95 1.65 13.31 -12.48
N LEU A 96 1.15 12.70 -13.56
CA LEU A 96 0.96 11.25 -13.67
C LEU A 96 2.23 10.42 -13.33
N PRO A 97 3.45 10.79 -13.76
CA PRO A 97 4.67 10.07 -13.37
C PRO A 97 4.97 10.12 -11.87
N ILE A 98 4.62 11.23 -11.19
CA ILE A 98 4.79 11.37 -9.74
C ILE A 98 3.82 10.44 -9.02
N ALA A 99 2.58 10.34 -9.51
CA ALA A 99 1.60 9.40 -8.98
C ALA A 99 2.09 7.94 -9.13
N TYR A 100 2.78 7.59 -10.21
CA TYR A 100 3.37 6.25 -10.40
C TYR A 100 4.53 5.93 -9.46
N LEU A 101 5.08 6.89 -8.71
CA LEU A 101 6.06 6.55 -7.66
C LEU A 101 5.41 5.85 -6.47
N MET A 102 4.09 5.96 -6.34
CA MET A 102 3.37 5.50 -5.16
C MET A 102 2.80 4.09 -5.40
N PRO A 103 3.11 3.11 -4.53
CA PRO A 103 2.62 1.74 -4.72
C PRO A 103 1.10 1.62 -4.67
N THR A 104 0.44 2.50 -3.93
CA THR A 104 -1.03 2.58 -3.84
C THR A 104 -1.68 2.89 -5.18
N THR A 105 -1.02 3.67 -6.05
CA THR A 105 -1.45 3.92 -7.44
C THR A 105 -1.48 2.64 -8.24
N HIS A 106 -0.43 1.82 -8.16
CA HIS A 106 -0.37 0.60 -8.93
C HIS A 106 -1.35 -0.46 -8.42
N ALA A 107 -1.55 -0.55 -7.10
CA ALA A 107 -2.54 -1.44 -6.54
C ALA A 107 -3.98 -1.08 -6.95
N SER A 108 -4.33 0.23 -6.98
CA SER A 108 -5.67 0.66 -7.43
C SER A 108 -5.89 0.38 -8.92
N LEU A 109 -4.89 0.65 -9.76
CA LEU A 109 -4.97 0.40 -11.21
C LEU A 109 -5.02 -1.10 -11.55
N ILE A 110 -4.29 -1.95 -10.81
CA ILE A 110 -4.36 -3.41 -10.95
C ILE A 110 -5.74 -3.92 -10.57
N LEU A 111 -6.29 -3.46 -9.43
CA LEU A 111 -7.65 -3.84 -9.00
C LEU A 111 -8.69 -3.44 -10.05
N ARG A 112 -8.64 -2.20 -10.55
CA ARG A 112 -9.52 -1.72 -11.63
C ARG A 112 -9.41 -2.58 -12.89
N GLY A 113 -8.19 -2.96 -13.26
CA GLY A 113 -7.95 -3.89 -14.38
C GLY A 113 -8.66 -5.23 -14.21
N PHE A 114 -8.59 -5.85 -13.03
CA PHE A 114 -9.31 -7.10 -12.75
C PHE A 114 -10.84 -6.94 -12.66
N MET A 115 -11.31 -5.74 -12.32
CA MET A 115 -12.74 -5.40 -12.36
C MET A 115 -13.26 -5.04 -13.76
N GLY A 116 -12.46 -5.26 -14.81
CA GLY A 116 -12.83 -4.97 -16.20
C GLY A 116 -12.75 -3.49 -16.59
N GLN A 117 -12.19 -2.64 -15.72
CA GLN A 117 -11.95 -1.22 -15.98
C GLN A 117 -10.48 -1.02 -16.33
N THR A 118 -10.10 -1.35 -17.57
CA THR A 118 -8.73 -1.14 -18.06
C THR A 118 -8.42 0.35 -18.13
N PRO A 119 -7.48 0.88 -17.32
CA PRO A 119 -7.13 2.28 -17.36
C PRO A 119 -6.39 2.61 -18.66
N GLU A 120 -6.92 3.53 -19.47
CA GLU A 120 -6.21 4.08 -20.62
C GLU A 120 -5.28 5.20 -20.15
N LEU A 121 -4.12 4.82 -19.62
CA LEU A 121 -3.12 5.75 -19.13
C LEU A 121 -1.82 5.61 -19.92
N ALA A 122 -1.19 6.74 -20.22
CA ALA A 122 0.09 6.76 -20.90
C ALA A 122 1.16 6.05 -20.04
N TYR A 123 1.97 5.19 -20.69
CA TYR A 123 3.10 4.49 -20.08
C TYR A 123 2.77 3.51 -18.95
N TRP A 124 1.49 3.18 -18.74
CA TRP A 124 1.09 2.20 -17.74
C TRP A 124 0.64 0.89 -18.38
N SER A 125 1.01 -0.22 -17.76
CA SER A 125 0.50 -1.55 -18.08
C SER A 125 0.37 -2.38 -16.79
N PRO A 126 -0.44 -3.45 -16.77
CA PRO A 126 -0.54 -4.33 -15.61
C PRO A 126 0.82 -4.89 -15.18
N ALA A 127 1.66 -5.29 -16.15
CA ALA A 127 3.02 -5.76 -15.89
C ALA A 127 3.87 -4.67 -15.23
N PHE A 128 3.82 -3.44 -15.75
CA PHE A 128 4.52 -2.30 -15.15
C PHE A 128 4.04 -2.05 -13.71
N GLY A 129 2.73 -2.09 -13.45
CA GLY A 129 2.17 -1.95 -12.10
C GLY A 129 2.72 -2.98 -11.11
N TRP A 130 2.76 -4.26 -11.49
CA TRP A 130 3.33 -5.31 -10.67
C TRP A 130 4.83 -5.12 -10.41
N THR A 131 5.59 -4.71 -11.44
CA THR A 131 7.03 -4.44 -11.27
C THR A 131 7.28 -3.28 -10.32
N MET A 132 6.50 -2.19 -10.42
CA MET A 132 6.63 -1.03 -9.54
C MET A 132 6.21 -1.34 -8.10
N LEU A 133 5.17 -2.16 -7.89
CA LEU A 133 4.85 -2.70 -6.57
C LEU A 133 6.04 -3.46 -5.97
N GLY A 134 6.64 -4.38 -6.74
CA GLY A 134 7.82 -5.12 -6.30
C GLY A 134 9.02 -4.21 -5.98
N VAL A 135 9.33 -3.27 -6.88
CA VAL A 135 10.43 -2.30 -6.70
C VAL A 135 10.20 -1.44 -5.47
N SER A 136 8.99 -0.89 -5.28
CA SER A 136 8.66 -0.05 -4.12
C SER A 136 8.85 -0.79 -2.80
N LEU A 137 8.47 -2.06 -2.73
CA LEU A 137 8.69 -2.92 -1.56
C LEU A 137 10.17 -3.17 -1.32
N ILE A 138 10.92 -3.53 -2.36
CA ILE A 138 12.37 -3.76 -2.25
C ILE A 138 13.07 -2.49 -1.76
N VAL A 139 12.75 -1.34 -2.35
CA VAL A 139 13.31 -0.05 -1.94
C VAL A 139 12.94 0.27 -0.49
N ALA A 140 11.68 0.10 -0.09
CA ALA A 140 11.24 0.33 1.29
C ALA A 140 12.00 -0.58 2.28
N LEU A 141 12.17 -1.87 1.96
CA LEU A 141 12.95 -2.82 2.76
C LEU A 141 14.42 -2.41 2.85
N LEU A 142 15.06 -2.04 1.75
CA LEU A 142 16.46 -1.59 1.74
C LEU A 142 16.64 -0.31 2.56
N VAL A 143 15.71 0.64 2.44
CA VAL A 143 15.71 1.88 3.23
C VAL A 143 15.52 1.56 4.70
N MET A 144 14.59 0.66 5.05
CA MET A 144 14.38 0.20 6.42
C MET A 144 15.65 -0.39 7.01
N LEU A 145 16.33 -1.29 6.29
CA LEU A 145 17.57 -1.91 6.77
C LEU A 145 18.69 -0.89 7.04
N ARG A 146 18.68 0.25 6.34
CA ARG A 146 19.69 1.32 6.53
C ARG A 146 19.30 2.33 7.61
N LEU A 147 18.01 2.64 7.74
CA LEU A 147 17.52 3.73 8.60
C LEU A 147 17.00 3.24 9.95
N ALA A 148 16.56 1.99 10.05
CA ALA A 148 15.99 1.45 11.28
C ALA A 148 17.06 1.38 12.38
N ARG A 149 16.96 2.29 13.34
CA ARG A 149 17.79 2.29 14.56
C ARG A 149 17.04 1.54 15.64
N TRP A 150 17.50 0.33 15.96
CA TRP A 150 16.95 -0.45 17.06
C TRP A 150 17.29 0.25 18.38
N ARG A 151 16.28 0.65 19.15
CA ARG A 151 16.46 1.13 20.53
C ARG A 151 16.43 -0.11 21.41
N GLN A 152 17.59 -0.48 21.96
CA GLN A 152 17.62 -1.48 23.03
C GLN A 152 16.86 -0.91 24.25
N PRO A 153 16.03 -1.70 24.95
CA PRO A 153 15.61 -1.37 26.30
C PRO A 153 16.80 -1.34 27.27
#